data_AF-A0A1Y6BYA4-F1
#
_entry.id   AF-A0A1Y6BYA4-F1
#
_cell.length_a   1.000
_cell.length_b   1.000
_cell.length_c   1.000
_cell.angle_alpha   90.00
_cell.angle_beta   90.00
_cell.angle_gamma   90.00
#
_symmetry.space_group_name_H-M   'P 1'
#
loop_
_entity.id
_entity.type
_entity.pdbx_description
1 polymer ?
#
loop_
_entity_poly.entity_id
_entity_poly.type
_entity_poly.pdbx_seq_one_letter_code
_entity_poly.pdbx_strand_id
1 'polypeptide(L)'
;MLQFWFYYFGSIFSMDKNRLRWAVRRGMLELDLILSPFLENVYDKLSAEEKVLFQNLLECEDQDLFNWFLNKYPPHAEQQRIVKIILANTGLQMGVDGQQ
;
A
#
# COMPACT_ATOMS: atom_id res chain seq x y z
N MET A 1 -17.89 -12.89 -10.04
CA MET A 1 -16.94 -14.00 -10.29
C MET A 1 -15.87 -13.69 -11.36
N LEU A 2 -15.94 -12.56 -12.08
CA LEU A 2 -14.89 -12.12 -13.04
C LEU A 2 -13.93 -11.06 -12.48
N GLN A 3 -14.31 -10.31 -11.44
CA GLN A 3 -13.44 -9.33 -10.77
C GLN A 3 -12.19 -9.99 -10.15
N PHE A 4 -12.38 -11.15 -9.50
CA PHE A 4 -11.28 -11.92 -8.89
C PHE A 4 -10.25 -12.42 -9.91
N TRP A 5 -10.69 -12.81 -11.12
CA TRP A 5 -9.78 -13.30 -12.14
C TRP A 5 -8.98 -12.16 -12.79
N PHE A 6 -9.58 -10.96 -12.93
CA PHE A 6 -8.85 -9.79 -13.40
C PHE A 6 -7.83 -9.29 -12.36
N TYR A 7 -8.20 -9.33 -11.08
CA TYR A 7 -7.30 -9.01 -9.96
C TYR A 7 -6.12 -10.01 -9.86
N TYR A 8 -6.41 -11.31 -9.98
CA TYR A 8 -5.37 -12.34 -9.88
C TYR A 8 -4.51 -12.43 -11.14
N PHE A 9 -5.07 -12.23 -12.34
CA PHE A 9 -4.36 -12.33 -13.62
C PHE A 9 -3.60 -11.05 -13.99
N GLY A 10 -4.12 -9.87 -13.62
CA GLY A 10 -3.43 -8.59 -13.83
C GLY A 10 -2.18 -8.43 -12.97
N SER A 11 -2.19 -9.02 -11.77
CA SER A 11 -1.10 -8.93 -10.79
C SER A 11 0.09 -9.87 -11.06
N ILE A 12 -0.08 -10.89 -11.91
CA ILE A 12 1.01 -11.83 -12.26
C ILE A 12 2.10 -11.16 -13.10
N PHE A 13 1.77 -10.06 -13.78
CA PHE A 13 2.76 -9.26 -14.50
C PHE A 13 3.39 -8.24 -13.55
N SER A 14 4.67 -8.48 -13.21
CA SER A 14 5.48 -7.51 -12.46
C SER A 14 5.47 -6.14 -13.16
N MET A 15 4.82 -5.16 -12.54
CA MET A 15 4.82 -3.78 -13.05
C MET A 15 6.25 -3.21 -13.04
N ASP A 16 6.61 -2.50 -14.12
CA ASP A 16 7.87 -1.77 -14.19
C ASP A 16 7.95 -0.73 -13.06
N LYS A 17 9.13 -0.59 -12.43
CA LYS A 17 9.32 0.33 -11.30
C LYS A 17 8.98 1.78 -11.67
N ASN A 18 9.19 2.19 -12.92
CA ASN A 18 8.76 3.51 -13.37
C ASN A 18 7.24 3.65 -13.37
N ARG A 19 6.49 2.60 -13.75
CA ARG A 19 5.02 2.61 -13.67
C ARG A 19 4.54 2.70 -12.22
N LEU A 20 5.23 2.02 -11.31
CA LEU A 20 4.95 2.11 -9.86
C LEU A 20 5.19 3.52 -9.33
N ARG A 21 6.29 4.18 -9.74
CA ARG A 21 6.58 5.57 -9.37
C ARG A 21 5.47 6.54 -9.77
N TRP A 22 4.79 6.27 -10.88
CA TRP A 22 3.61 7.04 -11.28
C TRP A 22 2.37 6.64 -10.48
N ALA A 23 2.16 5.34 -10.24
CA ALA A 23 1.00 4.84 -9.51
C ALA A 23 0.96 5.23 -8.02
N VAL A 24 2.11 5.50 -7.41
CA VAL A 24 2.18 5.99 -6.00
C VAL A 24 1.88 7.47 -5.86
N ARG A 25 1.83 8.25 -6.95
CA ARG A 25 1.49 9.69 -6.91
C ARG A 25 -0.01 9.87 -6.80
N ARG A 26 -0.47 10.35 -5.65
CA ARG A 26 -1.87 10.54 -5.29
C ARG A 26 -2.22 12.02 -5.18
N GLY A 27 -3.53 12.29 -5.11
CA GLY A 27 -4.02 13.67 -4.93
C GLY A 27 -3.80 14.22 -3.52
N MET A 28 -3.39 13.37 -2.56
CA MET A 28 -3.21 13.69 -1.15
C MET A 28 -1.73 13.60 -0.77
N LEU A 29 -1.18 14.71 -0.24
CA LEU A 29 0.24 14.83 0.11
C LEU A 29 0.68 13.79 1.14
N GLU A 30 -0.19 13.45 2.08
CA GLU A 30 0.08 12.48 3.14
C GLU A 30 0.32 11.08 2.56
N LEU A 31 -0.43 10.68 1.53
CA LEU A 31 -0.23 9.39 0.87
C LEU A 31 1.09 9.36 0.10
N ASP A 32 1.42 10.46 -0.58
CA ASP A 32 2.69 10.61 -1.30
C ASP A 32 3.88 10.49 -0.36
N LEU A 33 3.80 11.12 0.82
CA LEU A 33 4.84 11.05 1.85
C LEU A 33 5.04 9.65 2.43
N ILE A 34 4.06 8.75 2.28
CA ILE A 34 4.13 7.36 2.76
C ILE A 34 4.60 6.43 1.65
N LEU A 35 3.91 6.46 0.52
CA LEU A 35 4.06 5.49 -0.55
C LEU A 35 5.35 5.72 -1.34
N SER A 36 5.76 6.98 -1.55
CA SER A 36 6.99 7.31 -2.28
C SER A 36 8.27 6.78 -1.59
N PRO A 37 8.54 7.09 -0.31
CA PRO A 37 9.72 6.55 0.36
C PRO A 37 9.63 5.04 0.58
N PHE A 38 8.43 4.47 0.73
CA PHE A 38 8.25 3.03 0.78
C PHE A 38 8.68 2.36 -0.55
N LEU A 39 8.24 2.92 -1.68
CA LEU A 39 8.61 2.43 -3.01
C LEU A 39 10.12 2.48 -3.25
N GLU A 40 10.78 3.58 -2.86
CA GLU A 40 12.21 3.74 -3.16
C GLU A 40 13.11 2.93 -2.21
N ASN A 41 12.74 2.77 -0.94
CA ASN A 41 13.64 2.18 0.08
C ASN A 41 13.30 0.75 0.51
N VAL A 42 12.05 0.32 0.32
CA VAL A 42 11.52 -0.94 0.86
C VAL A 42 11.08 -1.89 -0.24
N TYR A 43 10.46 -1.38 -1.31
CA TYR A 43 9.88 -2.21 -2.37
C TYR A 43 10.86 -3.23 -2.97
N ASP A 44 12.11 -2.84 -3.20
CA ASP A 44 13.11 -3.74 -3.79
C ASP A 44 13.45 -4.94 -2.87
N LYS A 45 13.25 -4.78 -1.56
CA LYS A 45 13.48 -5.82 -0.52
C LYS A 45 12.28 -6.74 -0.31
N LEU A 46 11.12 -6.40 -0.85
CA LEU A 46 9.91 -7.22 -0.72
C LEU A 46 10.03 -8.52 -1.51
N SER A 47 9.41 -9.57 -0.98
CA SER A 47 9.21 -10.83 -1.72
C SER A 47 8.29 -10.62 -2.93
N ALA A 48 8.30 -11.57 -3.88
CA ALA A 48 7.43 -11.48 -5.06
C ALA A 48 5.93 -11.40 -4.68
N GLU A 49 5.51 -12.14 -3.67
CA GLU A 49 4.15 -12.11 -3.13
C GLU A 49 3.81 -10.74 -2.53
N GLU A 50 4.73 -10.12 -1.79
CA GLU A 50 4.50 -8.80 -1.19
C GLU A 50 4.50 -7.68 -2.23
N LYS A 51 5.28 -7.82 -3.31
CA LYS A 51 5.23 -6.90 -4.46
C LYS A 51 3.88 -6.94 -5.16
N VAL A 52 3.30 -8.13 -5.30
CA VAL A 52 1.93 -8.34 -5.80
C VAL A 52 0.91 -7.68 -4.88
N LEU A 53 1.00 -7.91 -3.56
CA LEU A 53 0.11 -7.26 -2.59
C LEU A 53 0.21 -5.73 -2.63
N PHE A 54 1.41 -5.19 -2.83
CA PHE A 54 1.60 -3.75 -2.99
C PHE A 54 0.98 -3.20 -4.27
N GLN A 55 1.14 -3.89 -5.40
CA GLN A 55 0.50 -3.50 -6.65
C GLN A 55 -1.03 -3.48 -6.51
N ASN A 56 -1.57 -4.54 -5.91
CA ASN A 56 -2.99 -4.69 -5.60
C ASN A 56 -3.51 -3.58 -4.66
N LEU A 57 -2.68 -3.12 -3.70
CA LEU A 57 -2.99 -1.99 -2.83
C LEU A 57 -3.09 -0.67 -3.60
N LEU A 58 -2.28 -0.48 -4.65
CA LEU A 58 -2.31 0.73 -5.47
C LEU A 58 -3.57 0.84 -6.35
N GLU A 59 -4.37 -0.22 -6.46
CA GLU A 59 -5.67 -0.18 -7.14
C GLU A 59 -6.80 0.34 -6.21
N CYS A 60 -6.56 0.42 -4.89
CA CYS A 60 -7.52 0.95 -3.94
C CYS A 60 -7.66 2.48 -4.03
N GLU A 61 -8.81 2.97 -3.58
CA GLU A 61 -9.12 4.40 -3.53
C GLU A 61 -8.29 5.14 -2.47
N ASP A 62 -7.97 6.41 -2.73
CA ASP A 62 -7.14 7.25 -1.86
C ASP A 62 -7.74 7.39 -0.45
N GLN A 63 -9.07 7.47 -0.35
CA GLN A 63 -9.78 7.58 0.94
C GLN A 63 -9.55 6.35 1.82
N ASP A 64 -9.60 5.15 1.26
CA ASP A 64 -9.40 3.91 1.98
C ASP A 64 -7.95 3.79 2.44
N LEU A 65 -7.00 4.05 1.54
CA LEU A 65 -5.57 4.05 1.86
C LEU A 65 -5.26 5.01 3.01
N PHE A 66 -5.81 6.22 2.96
CA PHE A 66 -5.63 7.23 4.00
C PHE A 66 -6.21 6.79 5.34
N ASN A 67 -7.41 6.21 5.34
CA ASN A 67 -8.04 5.69 6.55
C ASN A 67 -7.26 4.53 7.18
N TRP A 68 -6.69 3.64 6.36
CA TRP A 68 -5.89 2.52 6.84
C TRP A 68 -4.53 2.97 7.40
N PHE A 69 -3.86 3.91 6.74
CA PHE A 69 -2.57 4.42 7.22
C PHE A 69 -2.68 5.28 8.48
N LEU A 70 -3.82 5.95 8.68
CA LEU A 70 -4.12 6.67 9.92
C LEU A 70 -4.78 5.79 10.99
N ASN A 71 -4.87 4.47 10.77
CA ASN A 71 -5.48 3.51 11.69
C ASN A 71 -6.91 3.88 12.13
N LYS A 72 -7.66 4.59 11.29
CA LYS A 72 -9.06 4.98 11.56
C LYS A 72 -10.00 3.80 11.43
N TYR A 73 -9.73 2.93 10.45
CA TYR A 73 -10.47 1.70 10.21
C TYR A 73 -9.49 0.57 9.82
N PRO A 74 -9.77 -0.68 10.22
CA PRO A 74 -8.93 -1.80 9.82
C PRO A 74 -9.05 -2.07 8.32
N PRO A 75 -7.94 -2.33 7.61
CA PRO A 75 -7.98 -2.79 6.22
C PRO A 75 -8.64 -4.18 6.13
N HIS A 76 -9.14 -4.52 4.93
CA HIS A 76 -9.64 -5.88 4.70
C HIS A 76 -8.50 -6.91 4.79
N ALA A 77 -8.88 -8.18 4.98
CA ALA A 77 -7.94 -9.26 5.25
C ALA A 77 -6.81 -9.38 4.20
N GLU A 78 -7.12 -9.08 2.95
CA GLU A 78 -6.17 -9.17 1.82
C GLU A 78 -5.11 -8.06 1.87
N GLN A 79 -5.48 -6.83 2.24
CA GLN A 79 -4.60 -5.66 2.29
C GLN A 79 -3.90 -5.51 3.65
N GLN A 80 -4.38 -6.18 4.69
CA GLN A 80 -3.87 -6.05 6.05
C GLN A 80 -2.37 -6.35 6.15
N ARG A 81 -1.88 -7.36 5.42
CA ARG A 81 -0.45 -7.72 5.44
C ARG A 81 0.42 -6.60 4.89
N ILE A 82 0.08 -6.05 3.71
CA ILE A 82 0.91 -5.03 3.07
C ILE A 82 0.82 -3.68 3.79
N VAL A 83 -0.36 -3.31 4.31
CA VAL A 83 -0.53 -2.10 5.12
C VAL A 83 0.36 -2.16 6.38
N LYS A 84 0.41 -3.31 7.06
CA LYS A 84 1.32 -3.50 8.22
C LYS A 84 2.79 -3.35 7.83
N ILE A 85 3.20 -3.90 6.69
CA ILE A 85 4.58 -3.78 6.19
C ILE A 85 4.91 -2.31 5.90
N ILE A 86 4.01 -1.57 5.24
CA ILE A 86 4.20 -0.14 4.97
C ILE A 86 4.38 0.63 6.27
N LEU A 87 3.43 0.51 7.20
CA LEU A 87 3.44 1.23 8.48
C LEU A 87 4.69 0.92 9.32
N ALA A 88 5.14 -0.33 9.34
CA ALA A 88 6.36 -0.73 10.05
C ALA A 88 7.64 -0.09 9.47
N ASN A 89 7.62 0.32 8.19
CA ASN A 89 8.80 0.85 7.49
C ASN A 89 8.73 2.37 7.24
N THR A 90 7.57 3.00 7.32
CA THR A 90 7.42 4.46 7.12
C THR A 90 7.47 5.27 8.42
N GLY A 91 7.63 4.62 9.58
CA GLY A 91 7.80 5.32 10.86
C GLY A 91 6.56 6.10 11.31
N LEU A 92 5.43 5.91 10.63
CA LEU A 92 4.11 6.39 11.07
C LEU A 92 3.61 5.55 12.26
N GLN A 93 4.33 5.63 13.36
CA GLN A 93 3.73 5.50 14.68
C GLN A 93 3.15 6.87 15.04
N MET A 94 2.12 7.31 14.33
CA MET A 94 1.33 8.45 14.81
C MET A 94 0.55 7.98 16.03
N GLY A 95 1.16 8.17 17.20
CA GLY A 95 0.53 8.20 18.52
C GLY A 95 -0.51 7.13 18.81
N VAL A 96 -0.06 5.96 19.28
CA VAL A 96 -0.84 5.19 20.28
C VAL A 96 -0.47 5.67 21.69
N ASP A 97 -0.02 6.91 21.82
CA ASP A 97 0.15 7.59 23.10
C ASP A 97 -0.99 8.59 23.28
N GLY A 98 -2.04 8.13 23.95
CA GLY A 98 -3.02 8.99 24.59
C GLY A 98 -4.41 8.97 23.98
N GLN A 99 -5.21 7.97 24.35
CA GLN A 99 -6.49 8.23 25.01
C GLN A 99 -6.68 7.20 26.15
N GLN A 100 -6.71 7.74 27.36
CA GLN A 100 -7.30 7.14 28.56
C GLN A 100 -8.82 7.09 28.41
#